data_AF-A0A4Y2W2X8-F1
#
_entry.id   AF-A0A4Y2W2X8-F1
#
_cell.length_a   1.000
_cell.length_b   1.000
_cell.length_c   1.000
_cell.angle_alpha   90.00
_cell.angle_beta   90.00
_cell.angle_gamma   90.00
#
_symmetry.space_group_name_H-M   'P 1'
#
loop_
_entity.id
_entity.type
_entity.pdbx_description
1 polymer ?
#
loop_
_entity_poly.entity_id
_entity_poly.type
_entity_poly.pdbx_seq_one_letter_code
_entity_poly.pdbx_strand_id
1 'polypeptide(L)'
;MNPDVTPQRTPRSRSLNGSLSVGQHVDVYDPLTKNLVSILEGEDWKRVRTIVTPAFTSKRMRQMGSIIDDCSKSLIETCERSFKDGKPVECKGLFSTFTMDVIARAAFGTQIDSHNDPENAFLKEAKKTFMEPKILTILMA
;
A
#
# COMPACT_ATOMS: atom_id res chain seq x y z
N MET A 1 -57.68 21.45 -3.79
CA MET A 1 -56.51 22.04 -3.12
C MET A 1 -56.10 21.07 -2.02
N ASN A 2 -55.28 20.08 -2.38
CA ASN A 2 -54.62 19.15 -1.47
C ASN A 2 -53.12 19.26 -1.79
N PRO A 3 -52.24 19.44 -0.81
CA PRO A 3 -50.81 19.54 -1.07
C PRO A 3 -50.25 18.17 -1.47
N ASP A 4 -49.40 18.23 -2.49
CA ASP A 4 -48.67 17.14 -3.12
C ASP A 4 -47.78 16.40 -2.10
N VAL A 5 -48.07 15.12 -1.86
CA VAL A 5 -47.24 14.23 -1.03
C VAL A 5 -46.34 13.45 -1.98
N THR A 6 -45.11 13.94 -2.16
CA THR A 6 -44.08 13.21 -2.89
C THR A 6 -43.61 12.00 -2.07
N PRO A 7 -43.58 10.77 -2.62
CA PRO A 7 -43.12 9.61 -1.86
C PRO A 7 -41.59 9.63 -1.69
N GLN A 8 -41.14 9.69 -0.44
CA GLN A 8 -39.74 9.44 -0.05
C GLN A 8 -39.32 8.04 -0.50
N ARG A 9 -38.29 7.94 -1.36
CA ARG A 9 -37.69 6.65 -1.76
C ARG A 9 -36.87 6.12 -0.58
N THR A 10 -37.29 4.99 -0.02
CA THR A 10 -36.46 4.20 0.90
C THR A 10 -35.26 3.60 0.16
N PRO A 11 -34.04 3.56 0.75
CA PRO A 11 -32.92 2.85 0.14
C PRO A 11 -33.21 1.35 0.11
N ARG A 12 -33.26 0.76 -1.08
CA ARG A 12 -33.30 -0.70 -1.25
C ARG A 12 -32.01 -1.29 -0.69
N SER A 13 -32.10 -2.06 0.40
CA SER A 13 -31.04 -2.95 0.83
C SER A 13 -30.80 -3.98 -0.27
N ARG A 14 -29.60 -3.96 -0.86
CA ARG A 14 -29.19 -4.94 -1.86
C ARG A 14 -28.63 -6.15 -1.10
N SER A 15 -29.48 -7.16 -0.89
CA SER A 15 -29.03 -8.46 -0.38
C SER A 15 -28.16 -9.12 -1.46
N LEU A 16 -26.87 -9.27 -1.19
CA LEU A 16 -25.95 -10.11 -1.96
C LEU A 16 -25.68 -11.37 -1.15
N ASN A 17 -26.60 -12.32 -1.23
CA ASN A 17 -26.35 -13.70 -0.82
C ASN A 17 -25.62 -14.41 -1.96
N GLY A 18 -24.28 -14.34 -1.92
CA GLY A 18 -23.39 -15.19 -2.71
C GLY A 18 -22.43 -15.88 -1.76
N SER A 19 -22.64 -17.18 -1.54
CA SER A 19 -21.79 -18.01 -0.69
C SER A 19 -20.45 -18.29 -1.37
N LEU A 20 -19.39 -17.62 -0.90
CA LEU A 20 -18.01 -18.06 -1.07
C LEU A 20 -17.40 -18.26 0.33
N SER A 21 -17.35 -19.52 0.75
CA SER A 21 -16.75 -19.93 2.02
C SER A 21 -15.30 -20.35 1.80
N VAL A 22 -14.34 -19.45 2.08
CA VAL A 22 -13.05 -19.74 2.76
C VAL A 22 -12.59 -18.40 3.39
N GLY A 23 -12.36 -18.41 4.71
CA GLY A 23 -12.27 -17.21 5.54
C GLY A 23 -10.97 -16.42 5.46
N GLN A 24 -11.13 -15.11 5.35
CA GLN A 24 -10.51 -14.08 6.19
C GLN A 24 -11.43 -12.86 6.13
N HIS A 25 -12.23 -12.64 7.18
CA HIS A 25 -12.93 -11.37 7.35
C HIS A 25 -11.86 -10.31 7.61
N VAL A 26 -11.59 -9.46 6.63
CA VAL A 26 -10.80 -8.26 6.86
C VAL A 26 -11.72 -7.29 7.57
N ASP A 27 -11.54 -7.13 8.88
CA ASP A 27 -12.27 -6.12 9.63
C ASP A 27 -11.87 -4.73 9.08
N VAL A 28 -12.73 -4.16 8.23
CA VAL A 28 -12.63 -2.77 7.72
C VAL A 28 -12.60 -1.74 8.89
N TYR A 29 -12.82 -2.21 10.12
CA TYR A 29 -12.80 -1.50 11.38
C TYR A 29 -11.42 -1.40 12.08
N ASP A 30 -10.31 -1.84 11.48
CA ASP A 30 -9.00 -1.53 12.04
C ASP A 30 -8.72 -0.01 11.98
N PRO A 31 -8.28 0.64 13.07
CA PRO A 31 -8.01 2.08 13.10
C PRO A 31 -7.02 2.55 12.03
N LEU A 32 -6.13 1.68 11.53
CA LEU A 32 -5.16 2.02 10.48
C LEU A 32 -5.79 2.00 9.09
N THR A 33 -6.78 1.13 8.84
CA THR A 33 -7.38 0.97 7.50
C THR A 33 -8.54 1.91 7.24
N LYS A 34 -9.30 2.31 8.27
CA LYS A 34 -10.56 3.08 8.11
C LYS A 34 -10.44 4.40 7.33
N ASN A 35 -9.25 5.02 7.34
CA ASN A 35 -8.99 6.32 6.71
C ASN A 35 -8.13 6.21 5.43
N LEU A 36 -7.90 5.00 4.92
CA LEU A 36 -7.13 4.82 3.70
C LEU A 36 -7.90 5.37 2.50
N VAL A 37 -7.17 6.06 1.62
CA VAL A 37 -7.74 6.65 0.39
C VAL A 37 -8.37 5.61 -0.54
N SER A 38 -7.98 4.34 -0.43
CA SER A 38 -8.57 3.23 -1.18
C SER A 38 -9.89 2.72 -0.59
N ILE A 39 -10.20 3.04 0.67
CA ILE A 39 -11.41 2.58 1.37
C ILE A 39 -12.47 3.68 1.44
N LEU A 40 -12.05 4.93 1.62
CA LEU A 40 -12.98 6.04 1.77
C LEU A 40 -13.82 6.23 0.50
N GLU A 41 -15.04 6.73 0.67
CA GLU A 41 -15.97 7.05 -0.42
C GLU A 41 -16.44 8.52 -0.32
N GLY A 42 -17.07 9.02 -1.38
CA GLY A 42 -17.74 10.32 -1.40
C GLY A 42 -16.84 11.51 -1.05
N GLU A 43 -17.33 12.40 -0.18
CA GLU A 43 -16.63 13.62 0.21
C GLU A 43 -15.39 13.36 1.08
N ASP A 44 -15.38 12.30 1.89
CA ASP A 44 -14.21 11.93 2.71
C ASP A 44 -13.05 11.46 1.84
N TRP A 45 -13.35 10.63 0.83
CA TRP A 45 -12.38 10.25 -0.19
C TRP A 45 -11.81 11.46 -0.91
N LYS A 46 -12.69 12.37 -1.36
CA LYS A 46 -12.31 13.57 -2.09
C LYS A 46 -11.40 14.46 -1.24
N ARG A 47 -11.73 14.61 0.05
CA ARG A 47 -10.92 15.34 1.03
C ARG A 47 -9.53 14.75 1.18
N VAL A 48 -9.42 13.45 1.50
CA VAL A 48 -8.13 12.79 1.71
C VAL A 48 -7.31 12.74 0.42
N ARG A 49 -7.92 12.43 -0.72
CA ARG A 49 -7.26 12.44 -2.03
C ARG A 49 -6.66 13.80 -2.36
N THR A 50 -7.38 14.89 -2.06
CA THR A 50 -6.89 16.26 -2.29
C THR A 50 -5.62 16.55 -1.47
N ILE A 51 -5.50 15.99 -0.26
CA ILE A 51 -4.32 16.14 0.61
C ILE A 51 -3.14 15.31 0.10
N VAL A 52 -3.37 14.10 -0.38
CA VAL A 52 -2.29 13.18 -0.79
C VAL A 52 -1.76 13.47 -2.20
N THR A 53 -2.61 13.91 -3.13
CA THR A 53 -2.25 14.12 -4.55
C THR A 53 -1.02 15.01 -4.77
N PRO A 54 -0.81 16.13 -4.03
CA PRO A 54 0.37 16.98 -4.21
C PRO A 54 1.71 16.28 -3.98
N ALA A 55 1.74 15.19 -3.20
CA ALA A 55 2.95 14.40 -2.96
C ALA A 55 3.42 13.64 -4.22
N PHE A 56 2.54 13.42 -5.19
CA PHE A 56 2.81 12.64 -6.41
C PHE A 56 2.85 13.49 -7.69
N THR A 57 3.08 14.79 -7.57
CA THR A 57 3.30 15.66 -8.76
C THR A 57 4.58 15.27 -9.50
N SER A 58 4.67 15.57 -10.80
CA SER A 58 5.87 15.26 -11.60
C SER A 58 7.16 15.83 -11.02
N LYS A 59 7.10 16.99 -10.33
CA LYS A 59 8.25 17.57 -9.64
C LYS A 59 8.68 16.69 -8.46
N ARG A 60 7.74 16.22 -7.64
CA ARG A 60 8.01 15.31 -6.52
C ARG A 60 8.51 13.95 -7.00
N MET A 61 7.89 13.39 -8.03
CA MET A 61 8.34 12.13 -8.64
C MET A 61 9.77 12.23 -9.18
N ARG A 62 10.15 13.35 -9.80
CA ARG A 62 11.54 13.59 -10.20
C ARG A 62 12.51 13.62 -9.02
N GLN A 63 12.11 14.21 -7.89
CA GLN A 63 12.91 14.19 -6.65
C GLN A 63 13.05 12.77 -6.07
N MET A 64 11.99 11.97 -6.13
CA MET A 64 12.06 10.55 -5.72
C MET A 64 12.98 9.72 -6.61
N GLY A 65 13.23 10.15 -7.85
CA GLY A 65 14.15 9.47 -8.78
C GLY A 65 15.55 9.27 -8.22
N SER A 66 16.11 10.24 -7.49
CA SER A 66 17.43 10.07 -6.86
C SER A 66 17.40 9.05 -5.72
N ILE A 67 16.30 9.01 -4.94
CA ILE A 67 16.12 8.00 -3.89
C ILE A 67 16.08 6.60 -4.49
N ILE A 68 15.35 6.43 -5.60
CA ILE A 68 15.25 5.16 -6.33
C ILE A 68 16.62 4.73 -6.86
N ASP A 69 17.37 5.65 -7.47
CA ASP A 69 18.73 5.39 -7.94
C ASP A 69 19.64 4.92 -6.80
N ASP A 70 19.60 5.59 -5.65
CA ASP A 70 20.42 5.21 -4.50
C ASP A 70 20.01 3.86 -3.90
N CYS A 71 18.72 3.53 -3.82
CA CYS A 71 18.27 2.20 -3.40
C CYS A 71 18.70 1.11 -4.41
N SER A 72 18.75 1.45 -5.71
CA SER A 72 19.09 0.48 -6.75
C SER A 72 20.55 0.01 -6.69
N LYS A 73 21.45 0.82 -6.12
CA LYS A 73 22.86 0.44 -5.91
C LYS A 73 22.97 -0.78 -4.98
N SER A 74 22.25 -0.78 -3.86
CA SER A 74 22.19 -1.93 -2.93
C SER A 74 21.55 -3.18 -3.56
N LEU A 75 20.55 -2.99 -4.42
CA LEU A 75 19.95 -4.07 -5.21
C LEU A 75 20.99 -4.72 -6.14
N ILE A 76 21.74 -3.91 -6.89
CA ILE A 76 22.78 -4.38 -7.82
C ILE A 76 23.88 -5.13 -7.07
N GLU A 77 24.37 -4.58 -5.96
CA GLU A 77 25.39 -5.24 -5.13
C GLU A 77 24.94 -6.63 -4.64
N THR A 78 23.67 -6.76 -4.26
CA THR A 78 23.08 -8.05 -3.84
C THR A 78 23.03 -9.05 -5.01
N CYS A 79 22.66 -8.58 -6.21
CA CYS A 79 22.66 -9.40 -7.43
C CYS A 79 24.07 -9.85 -7.80
N GLU A 80 25.06 -8.96 -7.78
CA GLU A 80 26.45 -9.28 -8.08
C GLU A 80 27.02 -10.32 -7.12
N ARG A 81 26.71 -10.19 -5.82
CA ARG A 81 27.12 -11.15 -4.79
C ARG A 81 26.52 -12.53 -5.05
N SER A 82 25.23 -12.59 -5.37
CA SER A 82 24.53 -13.84 -5.68
C SER A 82 25.07 -14.51 -6.96
N PHE A 83 25.39 -13.69 -7.98
CA PHE A 83 26.00 -14.16 -9.21
C PHE A 83 27.40 -14.77 -8.98
N LYS A 84 28.25 -14.10 -8.19
CA LYS A 84 29.58 -14.61 -7.81
C LYS A 84 29.51 -15.94 -7.06
N ASP A 85 28.49 -16.12 -6.22
CA ASP A 85 28.23 -17.34 -5.48
C ASP A 85 27.60 -18.46 -6.33
N GLY A 86 27.22 -18.19 -7.58
CA GLY A 86 26.49 -19.14 -8.44
C GLY A 86 25.09 -19.50 -7.92
N LYS A 87 24.49 -18.64 -7.09
CA LYS A 87 23.20 -18.91 -6.45
C LYS A 87 22.06 -18.29 -7.25
N PRO A 88 20.90 -18.97 -7.34
CA PRO A 88 19.70 -18.36 -7.88
C PRO A 88 19.24 -17.20 -6.98
N VAL A 89 18.70 -16.15 -7.60
CA VAL A 89 18.15 -14.98 -6.92
C VAL A 89 16.64 -15.12 -6.80
N GLU A 90 16.13 -15.00 -5.59
CA GLU A 90 14.68 -14.96 -5.33
C GLU A 90 14.17 -13.53 -5.59
N CYS A 91 13.59 -13.30 -6.77
CA CYS A 91 13.23 -11.98 -7.25
C CYS A 91 12.18 -11.27 -6.37
N LYS A 92 11.21 -11.99 -5.81
CA LYS A 92 10.13 -11.37 -5.02
C LYS A 92 10.71 -10.74 -3.76
N GLY A 93 11.52 -11.48 -3.02
CA GLY A 93 12.24 -11.03 -1.84
C GLY A 93 13.14 -9.86 -2.17
N LEU A 94 13.97 -10.00 -3.20
CA LEU A 94 14.90 -8.96 -3.63
C LEU A 94 14.18 -7.63 -3.94
N PHE A 95 13.16 -7.64 -4.81
CA PHE A 95 12.44 -6.42 -5.17
C PHE A 95 11.53 -5.90 -4.05
N SER A 96 11.03 -6.78 -3.17
CA SER A 96 10.23 -6.35 -2.02
C SER A 96 11.07 -5.55 -1.01
N THR A 97 12.31 -5.98 -0.78
CA THR A 97 13.29 -5.29 0.07
C THR A 97 13.65 -3.93 -0.52
N PHE A 98 13.98 -3.89 -1.82
CA PHE A 98 14.25 -2.64 -2.53
C PHE A 98 13.07 -1.66 -2.48
N THR A 99 11.85 -2.16 -2.72
CA THR A 99 10.63 -1.33 -2.67
C THR A 99 10.44 -0.75 -1.26
N MET A 100 10.72 -1.53 -0.22
CA MET A 100 10.62 -1.06 1.17
C MET A 100 11.63 0.06 1.46
N ASP A 101 12.87 -0.07 0.99
CA ASP A 101 13.91 0.95 1.17
C ASP A 101 13.52 2.26 0.48
N VAL A 102 12.93 2.18 -0.72
CA VAL A 102 12.40 3.35 -1.43
C VAL A 102 11.28 4.00 -0.65
N ILE A 103 10.31 3.24 -0.14
CA ILE A 103 9.18 3.78 0.65
C ILE A 103 9.68 4.41 1.95
N ALA A 104 10.58 3.74 2.69
CA ALA A 104 11.14 4.24 3.94
C ALA A 104 11.82 5.61 3.74
N ARG A 105 12.63 5.74 2.68
CA ARG A 105 13.31 7.00 2.37
C ARG A 105 12.35 8.06 1.84
N ALA A 106 11.47 7.72 0.90
CA ALA A 106 10.63 8.70 0.22
C ALA A 106 9.45 9.18 1.08
N ALA A 107 8.82 8.30 1.86
CA ALA A 107 7.64 8.62 2.66
C ALA A 107 7.99 9.04 4.10
N PHE A 108 9.02 8.45 4.70
CA PHE A 108 9.36 8.67 6.11
C PHE A 108 10.70 9.40 6.32
N GLY A 109 11.49 9.62 5.26
CA GLY A 109 12.82 10.22 5.37
C GLY A 109 13.83 9.33 6.06
N THR A 110 13.53 8.04 6.24
CA THR A 110 14.37 7.09 6.96
C THR A 110 15.24 6.32 5.98
N GLN A 111 16.55 6.42 6.14
CA GLN A 111 17.48 5.55 5.42
C GLN A 111 17.58 4.21 6.14
N ILE A 112 17.11 3.17 5.47
CA ILE A 112 17.29 1.78 5.88
C ILE A 112 18.06 1.03 4.79
N ASP A 113 18.74 -0.02 5.22
CA ASP A 113 19.43 -0.99 4.36
C ASP A 113 18.84 -2.37 4.64
N SER A 114 17.66 -2.61 4.08
CA SER A 114 16.92 -3.85 4.34
C SER A 114 17.59 -5.08 3.70
N HIS A 115 18.54 -4.86 2.78
CA HIS A 115 19.32 -5.91 2.14
C HIS A 115 20.39 -6.49 3.07
N ASN A 116 21.04 -5.64 3.88
CA ASN A 116 22.07 -6.07 4.82
C ASN A 116 21.57 -6.21 6.27
N ASP A 117 20.44 -5.56 6.62
CA ASP A 117 19.78 -5.69 7.92
C ASP A 117 18.30 -6.13 7.77
N PRO A 118 18.05 -7.43 7.51
CA PRO A 118 16.70 -7.95 7.33
C PRO A 118 15.87 -7.98 8.63
N GLU A 119 16.49 -7.74 9.79
CA GLU A 119 15.84 -7.80 11.11
C GLU A 119 15.48 -6.41 11.67
N ASN A 120 15.72 -5.36 10.89
CA ASN A 120 15.33 -3.99 11.19
C ASN A 120 13.86 -3.89 11.64
N ALA A 121 13.62 -3.21 12.75
CA ALA A 121 12.29 -2.98 13.32
C ALA A 121 11.30 -2.37 12.30
N PHE A 122 11.73 -1.41 11.48
CA PHE A 122 10.91 -0.83 10.43
C PHE A 122 10.49 -1.88 9.41
N LEU A 123 11.44 -2.71 8.95
CA LEU A 123 11.17 -3.74 7.96
C LEU A 123 10.24 -4.84 8.51
N LYS A 124 10.40 -5.23 9.78
CA LYS A 124 9.53 -6.20 10.46
C LYS A 124 8.09 -5.70 10.54
N GLU A 125 7.90 -4.49 11.05
CA GLU A 125 6.55 -3.91 11.18
C GLU A 125 5.94 -3.65 9.80
N ALA A 126 6.72 -3.11 8.85
CA ALA A 126 6.24 -2.87 7.50
C ALA A 126 5.88 -4.16 6.75
N LYS A 127 6.65 -5.24 6.89
CA LYS A 127 6.27 -6.55 6.33
C LYS A 127 4.96 -7.05 6.94
N LYS A 128 4.79 -6.94 8.25
CA LYS A 128 3.55 -7.33 8.93
C LYS A 128 2.35 -6.53 8.43
N THR A 129 2.50 -5.24 8.18
CA THR A 129 1.41 -4.39 7.69
C THR A 129 1.16 -4.57 6.18
N PHE A 130 2.19 -4.50 5.33
CA PHE A 130 2.02 -4.44 3.88
C PHE A 130 2.04 -5.80 3.17
N MET A 131 2.62 -6.85 3.77
CA MET A 131 2.61 -8.20 3.19
C MET A 131 1.49 -9.09 3.73
N GLU A 132 0.70 -8.60 4.70
CA GLU A 132 -0.52 -9.30 5.09
C GLU A 132 -1.57 -9.21 3.95
N PRO A 133 -2.24 -10.33 3.62
CA PRO A 133 -3.18 -10.39 2.50
C PRO A 133 -4.39 -9.46 2.67
N LYS A 134 -4.63 -8.95 3.88
CA LYS A 134 -5.75 -8.08 4.21
C LYS A 134 -5.70 -6.74 3.48
N ILE A 135 -4.54 -6.07 3.49
CA ILE A 135 -4.34 -4.78 2.80
C ILE A 135 -4.21 -4.98 1.29
N LEU A 136 -3.58 -6.07 0.86
CA LEU A 136 -3.47 -6.37 -0.58
C LEU A 136 -4.84 -6.64 -1.22
N THR A 137 -5.75 -7.29 -0.49
CA THR A 137 -7.14 -7.48 -0.95
C THR A 137 -7.86 -6.15 -1.16
N ILE A 138 -7.66 -5.16 -0.27
CA ILE A 138 -8.24 -3.82 -0.41
C ILE A 138 -7.68 -3.07 -1.62
N LEU A 139 -6.40 -3.27 -1.97
CA LEU A 139 -5.78 -2.62 -3.13
C LEU A 139 -6.16 -3.26 -4.47
N MET A 140 -6.62 -4.51 -4.45
CA MET A 140 -6.99 -5.29 -5.65
C MET A 140 -8.51 -5.41 -5.87
N ALA A 141 -9.33 -4.92 -4.94
CA ALA A 141 -10.79 -4.86 -5.05
C ALA A 141 -11.24 -3.54 -5.72
#